data_AF-A0A512J4V0-F1
#
_entry.id   AF-A0A512J4V0-F1
#
_cell.length_a   1.000
_cell.length_b   1.000
_cell.length_c   1.000
_cell.angle_alpha   90.00
_cell.angle_beta   90.00
_cell.angle_gamma   90.00
#
_symmetry.space_group_name_H-M   'P 1'
#
loop_
_entity.id
_entity.type
_entity.pdbx_description
1 polymer ?
#
loop_
_entity_poly.entity_id
_entity_poly.type
_entity_poly.pdbx_seq_one_letter_code
_entity_poly.pdbx_strand_id
1 'polypeptide(L)' 'MTRHEELKADPAFRQAVQAVRGAASVLSGVQMSYDEAELLAMFALVTFANGGGLTDPSLRCLARFLPETERTAETARRH' A
#
# COMPACT_ATOMS: atom_id res chain seq x y z
N MET A 1 16.06 1.82 -18.53
CA MET A 1 15.54 1.72 -17.16
C MET A 1 15.09 0.28 -16.94
N THR A 2 15.32 -0.25 -15.74
CA THR A 2 14.83 -1.58 -15.36
C THR A 2 13.39 -1.47 -14.82
N ARG A 3 12.60 -2.56 -14.88
CA ARG A 3 11.22 -2.58 -14.31
C ARG A 3 11.18 -2.18 -12.82
N HIS A 4 12.28 -2.42 -12.11
CA HIS A 4 12.47 -2.02 -10.71
C HIS A 4 12.60 -0.50 -10.55
N GLU A 5 13.38 0.15 -11.42
CA GLU A 5 13.51 1.61 -11.43
C GLU A 5 12.19 2.30 -11.81
N GLU A 6 11.43 1.71 -12.74
CA GLU A 6 10.10 2.18 -13.13
C GLU A 6 9.12 2.12 -11.94
N LEU A 7 9.11 1.00 -11.20
CA LEU A 7 8.29 0.87 -9.99
C LEU A 7 8.68 1.91 -8.93
N LYS A 8 9.99 2.13 -8.70
CA LYS A 8 10.45 3.15 -7.74
C LYS A 8 10.14 4.58 -8.17
N ALA A 9 9.98 4.81 -9.48
CA ALA A 9 9.56 6.10 -10.02
C ALA A 9 8.03 6.31 -9.91
N ASP A 10 7.25 5.23 -9.75
CA ASP A 10 5.80 5.29 -9.70
C ASP A 10 5.28 6.11 -8.49
N PRO A 11 4.42 7.11 -8.70
CA PRO A 11 3.89 7.94 -7.61
C PRO A 11 3.06 7.16 -6.59
N ALA A 12 2.28 6.16 -7.02
CA ALA A 12 1.44 5.37 -6.12
C ALA A 12 2.31 4.46 -5.25
N PHE A 13 3.36 3.87 -5.81
CA PHE A 13 4.35 3.12 -5.05
C PHE A 13 5.04 4.00 -4.00
N ARG A 14 5.49 5.21 -4.36
CA ARG A 14 6.09 6.15 -3.39
C ARG A 14 5.13 6.55 -2.27
N GLN A 15 3.85 6.74 -2.58
CA GLN A 15 2.83 6.99 -1.56
C GLN A 15 2.65 5.79 -0.62
N ALA A 16 2.63 4.57 -1.17
CA ALA A 16 2.58 3.36 -0.36
C ALA A 16 3.79 3.24 0.57
N VAL A 17 5.00 3.57 0.10
CA VAL A 17 6.22 3.59 0.94
C VAL A 17 6.08 4.59 2.09
N GLN A 18 5.58 5.80 1.84
CA GLN A 18 5.35 6.78 2.90
C GLN A 18 4.30 6.31 3.92
N ALA A 19 3.22 5.67 3.45
CA ALA A 19 2.19 5.12 4.33
C ALA A 19 2.76 3.99 5.21
N VAL A 20 3.53 3.06 4.62
CA VAL A 20 4.23 1.99 5.36
C VAL A 20 5.18 2.59 6.39
N ARG A 21 5.98 3.58 6.01
CA ARG A 21 6.92 4.26 6.92
C ARG A 21 6.19 4.86 8.12
N GLY A 22 5.10 5.58 7.89
CA GLY A 22 4.29 6.20 8.95
C GLY A 22 3.69 5.15 9.89
N ALA A 23 3.00 4.15 9.33
CA ALA A 23 2.38 3.08 10.10
C ALA A 23 3.40 2.25 10.90
N ALA A 24 4.48 1.81 10.26
CA ALA A 24 5.54 1.04 10.91
C ALA A 24 6.25 1.85 12.01
N SER A 25 6.45 3.15 11.81
CA SER A 25 7.06 4.01 12.83
C SER A 25 6.17 4.12 14.08
N VAL A 26 4.87 4.30 13.89
CA VAL A 26 3.90 4.35 15.00
C VAL A 26 3.83 3.02 15.73
N LEU A 27 3.75 1.90 14.99
CA LEU A 27 3.60 0.57 15.59
C LEU A 27 4.86 0.09 16.32
N SER A 28 6.04 0.40 15.79
CA SER A 28 7.32 0.00 16.40
C SER A 28 7.81 0.98 17.48
N GLY A 29 7.27 2.21 17.52
CA GLY A 29 7.79 3.28 18.37
C GLY A 29 9.16 3.82 17.93
N VAL A 30 9.68 3.38 16.78
CA VAL A 30 10.97 3.78 16.22
C VAL A 30 10.75 4.49 14.90
N GLN A 31 11.44 5.61 14.69
CA GLN A 31 11.36 6.32 13.41
C GLN A 31 11.98 5.47 12.29
N MET A 32 11.14 4.94 11.40
CA MET A 32 11.59 4.15 10.26
C MET A 32 12.14 5.07 9.17
N SER A 33 13.22 4.62 8.52
CA SER A 33 13.79 5.28 7.36
C SER A 33 12.94 5.04 6.10
N TYR A 34 13.19 5.83 5.05
CA TYR A 34 12.51 5.61 3.77
C TYR A 34 12.93 4.29 3.13
N ASP A 35 14.22 3.96 3.14
CA ASP A 35 14.76 2.76 2.50
C ASP A 35 14.26 1.47 3.15
N GLU A 36 14.13 1.45 4.48
CA GLU A 36 13.52 0.31 5.19
C GLU A 36 12.04 0.14 4.85
N ALA A 37 11.29 1.25 4.78
CA ALA A 37 9.89 1.21 4.37
C ALA A 37 9.73 0.79 2.90
N GLU A 38 10.65 1.22 2.02
CA GLU A 38 10.68 0.82 0.62
C GLU A 38 10.90 -0.68 0.50
N LEU A 39 11.86 -1.22 1.25
CA LEU A 39 12.12 -2.66 1.31
C LEU A 39 10.88 -3.44 1.76
N LEU A 40 10.21 -3.00 2.82
CA LEU A 40 8.98 -3.64 3.30
C LEU A 40 7.84 -3.57 2.28
N ALA A 41 7.66 -2.43 1.61
CA ALA A 41 6.65 -2.27 0.57
C ALA A 41 6.93 -3.20 -0.62
N MET A 42 8.20 -3.36 -1.03
CA MET A 42 8.59 -4.31 -2.07
C MET A 42 8.33 -5.76 -1.65
N PHE A 43 8.67 -6.13 -0.42
CA PHE A 43 8.36 -7.48 0.10
C PHE A 43 6.86 -7.75 0.07
N ALA A 44 6.05 -6.82 0.59
CA ALA A 44 4.60 -6.95 0.55
C ALA A 44 4.09 -7.11 -0.90
N LEU A 45 4.56 -6.28 -1.82
CA LEU A 45 4.17 -6.35 -3.23
C LEU A 45 4.52 -7.70 -3.86
N VAL A 46 5.74 -8.19 -3.66
CA VAL A 46 6.19 -9.48 -4.17
C VAL A 46 5.39 -10.63 -3.54
N THR A 47 5.14 -10.57 -2.24
CA THR A 47 4.31 -11.56 -1.53
C THR A 47 2.90 -11.59 -2.08
N PHE A 48 2.26 -10.43 -2.27
CA PHE A 48 0.91 -10.38 -2.85
C PHE A 48 0.90 -10.80 -4.32
N ALA A 49 1.83 -10.34 -5.14
CA ALA A 49 1.89 -10.70 -6.55
C ALA A 49 2.06 -12.22 -6.76
N ASN A 50 2.90 -12.87 -5.95
CA ASN A 50 3.11 -14.32 -6.04
C ASN A 50 2.04 -15.13 -5.27
N GLY A 51 1.41 -14.54 -4.25
CA GLY A 51 0.41 -15.18 -3.41
C GLY A 51 -1.02 -15.09 -3.94
N GLY A 52 -1.25 -14.50 -5.12
CA GLY A 52 -2.58 -14.35 -5.72
C GLY A 52 -3.32 -13.06 -5.32
N GLY A 53 -2.62 -12.09 -4.75
CA GLY A 53 -3.12 -10.76 -4.41
C GLY A 53 -4.00 -10.73 -3.17
N LEU A 54 -4.65 -9.57 -2.96
CA LEU A 54 -5.73 -9.47 -1.98
C LEU A 54 -7.00 -10.06 -2.58
N THR A 55 -7.60 -11.02 -1.88
CA THR A 55 -8.89 -11.58 -2.26
C THR A 55 -10.03 -10.60 -1.98
N ASP A 56 -11.16 -10.79 -2.66
CA ASP A 56 -12.35 -9.94 -2.54
C ASP A 56 -12.85 -9.78 -1.07
N PRO A 57 -12.81 -10.82 -0.20
CA PRO A 57 -13.09 -10.66 1.23
C PRO A 57 -12.11 -9.74 1.96
N SER A 58 -10.81 -9.84 1.65
CA SER A 58 -9.78 -8.98 2.25
C SER A 58 -9.97 -7.53 1.84
N LEU A 59 -10.30 -7.28 0.57
CA LEU A 59 -10.59 -5.94 0.06
C LEU A 59 -11.82 -5.33 0.75
N ARG A 60 -12.91 -6.09 0.91
CA ARG A 60 -14.11 -5.61 1.65
C ARG A 60 -13.81 -5.30 3.11
N CYS A 61 -12.96 -6.11 3.75
CA CYS A 61 -12.53 -5.86 5.12
C CYS A 61 -11.71 -4.56 5.24
N LEU A 62 -10.86 -4.27 4.24
CA LEU A 62 -10.04 -3.06 4.21
C LEU A 62 -10.85 -1.81 3.83
N ALA A 63 -11.89 -1.93 3.01
CA ALA A 63 -12.73 -0.82 2.58
C ALA A 63 -13.35 -0.01 3.75
N ARG A 64 -13.56 -0.64 4.91
CA ARG A 64 -14.08 0.05 6.11
C ARG A 64 -13.08 1.04 6.73
N PHE A 65 -11.81 0.98 6.35
CA PHE A 65 -10.76 1.89 6.80
C PHE A 65 -10.41 2.96 5.76
N LEU A 66 -11.03 2.92 4.58
CA LEU A 66 -10.86 3.99 3.59
C LEU A 66 -11.42 5.31 4.14
N PRO A 67 -10.76 6.45 3.84
CA PRO A 67 -11.29 7.79 4.11
C PRO A 67 -12.71 7.93 3.55
N GLU A 68 -13.57 8.69 4.24
CA GLU A 68 -14.99 8.84 3.83
C GLU A 68 -15.16 9.36 2.38
N THR A 69 -14.21 10.18 1.92
CA THR A 69 -14.14 10.72 0.56
C THR A 69 -13.93 9.64 -0.52
N GLU A 70 -13.25 8.54 -0.20
CA GLU A 70 -13.01 7.44 -1.14
C GLU A 70 -14.14 6.41 -1.11
N ARG A 71 -14.78 6.24 0.06
CA ARG A 71 -15.93 5.33 0.24
C ARG A 71 -17.16 5.74 -0.57
N THR A 72 -17.41 7.05 -0.66
CA THR A 72 -18.51 7.60 -1.47
C THR A 72 -18.27 7.44 -2.97
N ALA A 73 -17.03 7.58 -3.43
CA ALA A 73 -16.64 7.36 -4.83
C ALA A 73 -16.77 5.88 -5.26
N GLU A 74 -16.44 4.92 -4.38
CA GLU A 74 -16.62 3.50 -4.67
C GLU A 74 -18.10 3.10 -4.72
N THR A 75 -18.94 3.70 -3.87
CA THR A 75 -20.39 3.47 -3.87
C THR A 75 -21.03 4.02 -5.15
N ALA A 76 -20.57 5.18 -5.63
CA ALA A 76 -21.05 5.80 -6.86
C ALA A 76 -20.65 5.06 -8.14
N ARG A 77 -19.58 4.26 -8.14
CA ARG A 77 -19.15 3.44 -9.29
C ARG A 77 -19.92 2.12 -9.42
N ARG A 78 -20.69 1.73 -8.40
CA ARG A 78 -21.49 0.50 -8.38
C ARG A 78 -22.97 0.73 -8.74
N HIS A 79 -23.36 1.97 -9.04
CA HIS A 79 -24.66 2.40 -9.53
C HIS A 79 -24.52 3.00 -10.93
#